data_AF-A0A929RDF4-F1
#
_entry.id   AF-A0A929RDF4-F1
#
_cell.length_a   1.000
_cell.length_b   1.000
_cell.length_c   1.000
_cell.angle_alpha   90.00
_cell.angle_beta   90.00
_cell.angle_gamma   90.00
#
_symmetry.space_group_name_H-M   'P 1'
#
loop_
_entity.id
_entity.type
_entity.pdbx_description
1 polymer ?
#
loop_
_entity_poly.entity_id
_entity_poly.type
_entity_poly.pdbx_seq_one_letter_code
_entity_poly.pdbx_strand_id
1 'polypeptide(L)'
;MGFIQSVARRRTRLRRRPIVIPGEAPSPQQWTIDDTRWPRVKRYTSAADPTMVVKSVNSLELCQTLFATQFPLEDYLESFMDPDANPVLSPYLSSVEPHLECLRDAGVKLPSDVEY
;
A
#
# COMPACT_ATOMS: atom_id res chain seq x y z
N MET A 1 17.69 -10.59 1.34
CA MET A 1 16.61 -10.12 2.24
C MET A 1 15.92 -8.96 1.54
N GLY A 2 14.60 -8.98 1.39
CA GLY A 2 13.88 -7.95 0.62
C GLY A 2 13.92 -6.58 1.31
N PHE A 3 13.82 -5.50 0.53
CA PHE A 3 13.84 -4.11 1.03
C PHE A 3 12.79 -3.88 2.14
N ILE A 4 11.54 -4.26 1.88
CA ILE A 4 10.41 -4.16 2.83
C ILE A 4 10.70 -4.89 4.15
N GLN A 5 11.32 -6.09 4.09
CA GLN A 5 11.65 -6.87 5.29
C GLN A 5 12.67 -6.15 6.18
N SER A 6 13.64 -5.46 5.57
CA SER A 6 14.68 -4.74 6.30
C SER A 6 14.12 -3.53 7.05
N VAL A 7 13.26 -2.74 6.40
CA VAL A 7 12.65 -1.56 7.02
C VAL A 7 11.60 -1.92 8.06
N ALA A 8 10.80 -2.96 7.80
CA ALA A 8 9.84 -3.50 8.79
C ALA A 8 10.57 -3.95 10.07
N ARG A 9 11.70 -4.65 9.95
CA ARG A 9 12.51 -5.07 11.10
C ARG A 9 13.05 -3.89 11.90
N ARG A 10 13.48 -2.81 11.22
CA ARG A 10 13.94 -1.58 11.89
C ARG A 10 12.80 -0.96 12.70
N ARG A 11 11.60 -0.89 12.13
CA ARG A 11 10.40 -0.39 12.82
C ARG A 11 10.06 -1.22 14.07
N THR A 12 10.13 -2.55 13.97
CA THR A 12 9.90 -3.44 15.12
C THR A 12 10.89 -3.17 16.27
N ARG A 13 12.16 -2.93 15.94
CA ARG A 13 13.18 -2.57 16.95
C ARG A 13 12.87 -1.26 17.66
N LEU A 14 12.22 -0.33 16.97
CA LEU A 14 11.74 0.94 17.52
C LEU A 14 10.40 0.83 18.27
N ARG A 15 9.85 -0.40 18.40
CA ARG A 15 8.57 -0.68 19.07
C ARG A 15 7.41 0.19 18.54
N ARG A 16 7.45 0.54 17.25
CA ARG A 16 6.35 1.26 16.62
C ARG A 16 5.22 0.29 16.26
N ARG A 17 3.99 0.81 16.16
CA ARG A 17 2.80 0.04 15.78
C ARG A 17 3.01 -0.62 14.42
N PRO A 18 2.42 -1.81 14.15
CA PRO A 18 2.48 -2.40 12.82
C PRO A 18 1.93 -1.43 11.75
N ILE A 19 2.28 -1.64 10.48
CA ILE A 19 1.85 -0.81 9.36
C ILE A 19 1.08 -1.68 8.37
N VAL A 20 0.06 -1.11 7.74
CA VAL A 20 -0.61 -1.70 6.57
C VAL A 20 0.14 -1.28 5.32
N ILE A 21 0.69 -2.25 4.58
CA ILE A 21 1.21 -2.01 3.23
C ILE A 21 0.13 -2.48 2.26
N PRO A 22 -0.47 -1.58 1.45
CA PRO A 22 -1.50 -1.96 0.49
C PRO A 22 -1.04 -3.08 -0.42
N GLY A 23 -1.84 -4.14 -0.46
CA GLY A 23 -1.67 -5.28 -1.36
C GLY A 23 -2.63 -5.23 -2.55
N GLU A 24 -3.28 -4.09 -2.77
CA GLU A 24 -4.26 -3.93 -3.84
C GLU A 24 -3.67 -4.27 -5.20
N ALA A 25 -4.49 -4.85 -6.05
CA ALA A 25 -4.08 -5.16 -7.41
C ALA A 25 -3.64 -3.86 -8.11
N PRO A 26 -2.56 -3.89 -8.90
CA PRO A 26 -2.10 -2.71 -9.62
C PRO A 26 -3.24 -2.12 -10.45
N SER A 27 -3.54 -0.84 -10.19
CA SER A 27 -4.64 -0.15 -10.85
C SER A 27 -4.35 0.01 -12.35
N PRO A 28 -5.34 -0.24 -13.22
CA PRO A 28 -5.21 0.02 -14.67
C PRO A 28 -4.87 1.47 -15.01
N GLN A 29 -5.17 2.41 -14.09
CA GLN A 29 -4.85 3.83 -14.26
C GLN A 29 -3.34 4.10 -14.12
N GLN A 30 -2.62 3.23 -13.41
CA GLN A 30 -1.20 3.40 -13.08
C GLN A 30 -0.32 2.41 -13.84
N TRP A 31 -0.86 1.25 -14.20
CA TRP A 31 -0.14 0.18 -14.85
C TRP A 31 -0.94 -0.34 -16.04
N THR A 32 -0.30 -0.39 -17.21
CA THR A 32 -0.79 -1.19 -18.33
C THR A 32 -0.41 -2.65 -18.08
N ILE A 33 -1.40 -3.54 -18.13
CA ILE A 33 -1.23 -4.97 -17.83
C ILE A 33 -1.48 -5.77 -19.10
N ASP A 34 -0.41 -6.36 -19.66
CA ASP A 34 -0.47 -7.18 -20.86
C ASP A 34 -0.28 -8.66 -20.57
N ASP A 35 -0.89 -9.49 -21.40
CA ASP A 35 -0.60 -10.92 -21.44
C ASP A 35 0.82 -11.20 -21.91
N THR A 36 1.40 -12.26 -21.37
CA THR A 36 2.67 -12.81 -21.87
C THR A 36 2.45 -14.20 -22.43
N ARG A 37 3.49 -14.77 -23.04
CA ARG A 37 3.47 -16.18 -23.46
C ARG A 37 3.25 -17.18 -22.33
N TRP A 38 3.38 -16.76 -21.07
CA TRP A 38 3.22 -17.62 -19.90
C TRP A 38 1.87 -17.33 -19.20
N PRO A 39 1.00 -18.33 -18.99
CA PRO A 39 -0.39 -18.11 -18.57
C PRO A 39 -0.58 -17.34 -17.24
N ARG A 40 0.37 -17.45 -16.32
CA ARG A 40 0.30 -16.82 -15.00
C ARG A 40 1.16 -15.56 -14.88
N VAL A 41 1.98 -15.26 -15.88
CA VAL A 41 2.87 -14.10 -15.86
C VAL A 41 2.25 -12.99 -16.68
N LYS A 42 2.05 -11.85 -16.05
CA LYS A 42 1.61 -10.62 -16.71
C LYS A 42 2.80 -9.69 -16.88
N ARG A 43 2.71 -8.82 -17.89
CA ARG A 43 3.64 -7.71 -18.07
C ARG A 43 2.96 -6.45 -17.54
N TYR A 44 3.58 -5.80 -16.59
CA TYR A 44 3.15 -4.53 -16.01
C TYR A 44 4.08 -3.45 -16.56
N THR A 45 3.51 -2.45 -17.22
CA THR A 45 4.23 -1.29 -17.74
C THR A 45 3.71 -0.06 -17.01
N SER A 46 4.59 0.74 -16.43
CA SER A 46 4.18 1.96 -15.71
C SER A 46 3.60 2.98 -16.68
N ALA A 47 2.48 3.59 -16.29
CA ALA A 47 1.87 4.70 -17.04
C ALA A 47 2.70 5.99 -16.91
N ALA A 48 3.40 6.18 -15.79
CA ALA A 48 4.22 7.36 -15.53
C ALA A 48 5.61 7.28 -16.18
N ASP A 49 6.17 6.06 -16.29
CA ASP A 49 7.46 5.80 -16.93
C ASP A 49 7.38 4.55 -17.83
N PRO A 50 7.20 4.71 -19.15
CA PRO A 50 7.10 3.57 -20.07
C PRO A 50 8.35 2.68 -20.15
N THR A 51 9.49 3.12 -19.62
CA THR A 51 10.72 2.31 -19.57
C THR A 51 10.70 1.31 -18.41
N MET A 52 9.84 1.56 -17.41
CA MET A 52 9.65 0.68 -16.26
C MET A 52 8.69 -0.46 -16.61
N VAL A 53 9.26 -1.65 -16.86
CA VAL A 53 8.53 -2.86 -17.24
C VAL A 53 8.86 -4.00 -16.29
N VAL A 54 7.84 -4.58 -15.68
CA VAL A 54 7.95 -5.74 -14.78
C VAL A 54 7.18 -6.92 -15.36
N LYS A 55 7.81 -8.09 -15.46
CA LYS A 55 7.12 -9.34 -15.83
C LYS A 55 7.07 -10.24 -14.61
N SER A 56 5.89 -10.46 -14.06
CA SER A 56 5.74 -11.23 -12.84
C SER A 56 4.36 -11.88 -12.73
N VAL A 57 4.24 -12.83 -11.82
CA VAL A 57 2.95 -13.39 -11.40
C VAL A 57 2.29 -12.39 -10.46
N ASN A 58 0.96 -12.21 -10.59
CA ASN A 58 0.21 -11.40 -9.65
C ASN A 58 0.35 -11.99 -8.24
N SER A 59 1.08 -11.29 -7.37
CA SER A 59 1.46 -11.74 -6.04
C SER A 59 1.44 -10.56 -5.09
N LEU A 60 1.22 -10.83 -3.80
CA LEU A 60 1.16 -9.77 -2.79
C LEU A 60 2.46 -8.94 -2.76
N GLU A 61 3.61 -9.58 -2.85
CA GLU A 61 4.91 -8.89 -2.88
C GLU A 61 5.05 -7.97 -4.10
N LEU A 62 4.55 -8.41 -5.26
CA LEU A 62 4.52 -7.57 -6.45
C LEU A 62 3.61 -6.35 -6.22
N CYS A 63 2.39 -6.55 -5.74
CA CYS A 63 1.46 -5.43 -5.46
C CYS A 63 2.08 -4.41 -4.51
N GLN A 64 2.68 -4.87 -3.41
CA GLN A 64 3.35 -4.01 -2.44
C GLN A 64 4.56 -3.28 -3.04
N THR A 65 5.29 -3.92 -3.95
CA THR A 65 6.42 -3.31 -4.65
C THR A 65 5.95 -2.25 -5.66
N LEU A 66 4.92 -2.55 -6.45
CA LEU A 66 4.33 -1.60 -7.40
C LEU A 66 3.62 -0.42 -6.70
N PHE A 67 3.13 -0.63 -5.47
CA PHE A 67 2.63 0.45 -4.62
C PHE A 67 3.78 1.39 -4.21
N ALA A 68 4.89 0.83 -3.71
CA ALA A 68 6.03 1.62 -3.24
C ALA A 68 6.63 2.53 -4.33
N THR A 69 6.56 2.12 -5.61
CA THR A 69 7.12 2.88 -6.73
C THR A 69 6.31 4.13 -7.11
N GLN A 70 5.14 4.35 -6.52
CA GLN A 70 4.29 5.51 -6.77
C GLN A 70 4.72 6.76 -6.00
N PHE A 71 5.58 6.58 -5.00
CA PHE A 71 5.99 7.62 -4.08
C PHE A 71 7.50 7.82 -4.15
N PRO A 72 8.02 9.01 -3.79
CA PRO A 72 9.43 9.19 -3.53
C PRO A 72 9.92 8.14 -2.53
N LEU A 73 11.11 7.58 -2.79
CA LEU A 73 11.70 6.57 -1.90
C LEU A 73 11.85 7.10 -0.47
N GLU A 74 12.15 8.39 -0.32
CA GLU A 74 12.32 9.08 0.95
C GLU A 74 11.01 9.09 1.75
N ASP A 75 9.91 9.53 1.15
CA ASP A 75 8.57 9.55 1.76
C ASP A 75 8.12 8.14 2.18
N TYR A 76 8.38 7.14 1.34
CA TYR A 76 8.07 5.75 1.65
C TYR A 76 8.90 5.25 2.84
N LEU A 77 10.20 5.59 2.90
CA LEU A 77 11.09 5.22 4.01
C LEU A 77 10.72 5.94 5.31
N GLU A 78 10.37 7.22 5.24
CA GLU A 78 9.95 8.02 6.38
C GLU A 78 8.70 7.42 7.03
N SER A 79 7.77 6.94 6.21
CA SER A 79 6.56 6.23 6.66
C SER A 79 6.86 4.98 7.51
N PHE A 80 7.97 4.28 7.28
CA PHE A 80 8.37 3.18 8.17
C PHE A 80 8.88 3.64 9.54
N MET A 81 9.40 4.86 9.62
CA MET A 81 10.03 5.42 10.81
C MET A 81 9.04 6.24 11.66
N ASP A 82 8.04 6.85 11.00
CA ASP A 82 7.02 7.68 11.62
C ASP A 82 6.07 6.87 12.53
N PRO A 83 5.76 7.31 13.75
CA PRO A 83 4.88 6.57 14.66
C PRO A 83 3.51 6.25 14.05
N ASP A 84 2.97 7.19 13.29
CA ASP A 84 1.65 7.14 12.67
C ASP A 84 1.72 6.74 11.19
N ALA A 85 2.90 6.32 10.73
CA ALA A 85 3.18 5.83 9.39
C ALA A 85 2.98 6.85 8.25
N ASN A 86 2.94 8.14 8.57
CA ASN A 86 2.86 9.21 7.58
C ASN A 86 4.20 9.38 6.82
N PRO A 87 4.19 9.88 5.57
CA PRO A 87 3.03 10.40 4.82
C PRO A 87 2.34 9.39 3.89
N VAL A 88 2.95 8.24 3.60
CA VAL A 88 2.48 7.32 2.53
C VAL A 88 1.70 6.13 3.08
N LEU A 89 2.06 5.65 4.26
CA LEU A 89 1.50 4.43 4.83
C LEU A 89 0.48 4.76 5.92
N SER A 90 -0.12 3.72 6.48
CA SER A 90 -1.07 3.87 7.59
C SER A 90 -0.75 2.88 8.70
N PRO A 91 -0.92 3.27 9.97
CA PRO A 91 -0.69 2.37 11.07
C PRO A 91 -1.77 1.30 11.04
N TYR A 92 -1.40 0.07 11.40
CA TYR A 92 -2.36 -0.99 11.63
C TYR A 92 -3.21 -0.61 12.83
N LEU A 93 -4.48 -0.35 12.59
CA LEU A 93 -5.46 -0.08 13.62
C LEU A 93 -6.05 -1.41 14.11
N SER A 94 -5.97 -1.65 15.42
CA SER A 94 -6.62 -2.80 16.06
C SER A 94 -8.13 -2.69 16.14
N SER A 95 -8.68 -1.50 15.83
CA SER A 95 -10.11 -1.22 15.78
C SER A 95 -10.39 -0.26 14.62
N VAL A 96 -11.54 -0.43 13.98
CA VAL A 96 -12.04 0.46 12.92
C VAL A 96 -12.67 1.75 13.50
N GLU A 97 -12.99 1.77 14.80
CA GLU A 97 -13.63 2.91 15.48
C GLU A 97 -12.96 4.27 15.20
N PRO A 98 -11.63 4.44 15.26
CA PRO A 98 -11.01 5.73 14.97
C PRO A 98 -11.26 6.21 13.53
N HIS A 99 -11.39 5.28 12.58
CA HIS A 99 -11.70 5.60 11.19
C HIS A 99 -13.17 6.00 11.03
N LEU A 100 -14.08 5.33 11.75
CA LEU A 100 -15.50 5.70 11.80
C LEU A 100 -15.69 7.08 12.44
N GLU A 101 -14.94 7.41 13.49
CA GLU A 101 -14.93 8.74 14.11
C GLU A 101 -14.47 9.81 13.10
N CYS A 102 -13.36 9.61 12.38
CA CYS A 102 -12.94 10.55 11.33
C CYS A 102 -14.00 10.74 10.23
N LEU A 103 -14.69 9.66 9.84
CA LEU A 103 -15.79 9.76 8.86
C LEU A 103 -16.97 10.55 9.42
N ARG A 104 -17.32 10.35 10.69
CA ARG A 104 -18.35 11.13 11.38
C ARG A 104 -17.97 12.61 11.48
N ASP A 105 -16.71 12.91 11.83
CA ASP A 105 -16.18 14.28 11.89
C ASP A 105 -16.21 14.96 10.50
N ALA A 106 -16.02 14.19 9.43
CA ALA A 106 -16.17 14.64 8.05
C ALA A 106 -17.63 14.76 7.57
N GLY A 107 -18.60 14.47 8.44
CA GLY A 107 -20.04 14.56 8.15
C GLY A 107 -20.61 13.36 7.36
N VAL A 108 -19.88 12.25 7.25
CA VAL A 108 -20.37 11.02 6.62
C VAL A 108 -21.33 10.32 7.57
N LYS A 109 -22.56 10.06 7.12
CA LYS A 109 -23.54 9.27 7.89
C LYS A 109 -23.23 7.79 7.80
N LEU A 110 -22.99 7.14 8.93
CA LEU A 110 -22.73 5.70 8.96
C LEU A 110 -24.04 4.91 9.12
N PRO A 111 -24.12 3.67 8.58
CA PRO A 111 -25.31 2.83 8.72
C PRO A 111 -25.69 2.53 10.17
N SER A 112 -24.72 2.51 11.08
CA SER A 112 -24.91 2.36 12.53
C SER A 112 -25.65 3.54 13.17
N ASP A 113 -25.70 4.68 12.49
CA ASP A 113 -26.32 5.91 13.00
C ASP A 113 -27.79 6.05 12.55
N VAL A 114 -28.29 5.06 11.80
CA VAL A 114 -29.68 4.97 11.38
C VAL A 114 -30.39 4.01 12.34
N GLU A 115 -31.15 4.57 13.28
CA GLU A 115 -32.10 3.79 14.07
C GLU A 115 -33.18 3.23 13.12
N TYR A 116 -33.38 1.91 13.15
CA TYR A 116 -34.43 1.21 12.41
C TYR A 116 -35.79 1.30 13.11
#